data_AF-A0A8B3L7P9-F1
#
_entry.id   AF-A0A8B3L7P9-F1
#
_cell.length_a   1.000
_cell.length_b   1.000
_cell.length_c   1.000
_cell.angle_alpha   90.00
_cell.angle_beta   90.00
_cell.angle_gamma   90.00
#
_symmetry.space_group_name_H-M   'P 1'
#
loop_
_entity.id
_entity.type
_entity.pdbx_description
1 polymer ?
#
loop_
_entity_poly.entity_id
_entity_poly.type
_entity_poly.pdbx_seq_one_letter_code
_entity_poly.pdbx_strand_id
1 'polypeptide(L)'
;VAAPSFAPEPQFLDFERFIEGNISRRRVLRGELGFLKPVISRAFLDRHGLSYDENLRLGEDYELYARAVARGARFKIIKTCGYGAIVRADSLSGRHRTQDLKRLADADLALLALGNLPEGSKAALRRHERHVRDKYRLRNFLDVKAERGLASAAAYALASQSNLIPIVRGVAADKLDALLRRAGIAAKQQVPPMRFLLPATSPATE
;
A
#
# COMPACT_ATOMS: atom_id res chain seq x y z
N VAL A 1 -18.53 5.27 -20.59
CA VAL A 1 -18.93 4.89 -19.21
C VAL A 1 -19.16 6.16 -18.43
N ALA A 2 -20.38 6.44 -18.02
CA ALA A 2 -20.67 7.57 -17.13
C ALA A 2 -20.34 7.17 -15.69
N ALA A 3 -19.68 8.05 -14.93
CA ALA A 3 -19.43 7.79 -13.53
C ALA A 3 -20.76 7.83 -12.76
N PRO A 4 -21.04 6.85 -11.89
CA PRO A 4 -22.25 6.89 -11.07
C PRO A 4 -22.24 8.11 -10.15
N SER A 5 -23.43 8.66 -9.93
CA SER A 5 -23.61 9.73 -8.96
C SER A 5 -23.57 9.15 -7.55
N PHE A 6 -22.74 9.74 -6.69
CA PHE A 6 -22.63 9.37 -5.28
C PHE A 6 -22.69 10.63 -4.42
N ALA A 7 -23.22 10.50 -3.21
CA ALA A 7 -23.15 11.56 -2.22
C ALA A 7 -21.68 11.92 -1.94
N PRO A 8 -21.29 13.22 -1.92
CA PRO A 8 -19.89 13.60 -1.76
C PRO A 8 -19.23 13.18 -0.44
N GLU A 9 -20.00 13.09 0.65
CA GLU A 9 -19.56 12.66 2.00
C GLU A 9 -18.15 13.16 2.39
N PRO A 10 -17.93 14.48 2.45
CA PRO A 10 -16.61 15.04 2.68
C PRO A 10 -16.12 14.73 4.10
N GLN A 11 -14.87 14.26 4.22
CA GLN A 11 -14.25 14.02 5.51
C GLN A 11 -12.76 14.36 5.49
N PHE A 12 -12.23 14.80 6.62
CA PHE A 12 -10.78 14.90 6.80
C PHE A 12 -10.21 13.53 7.14
N LEU A 13 -9.09 13.23 6.50
CA LEU A 13 -8.32 12.04 6.72
C LEU A 13 -7.10 12.44 7.56
N ASP A 14 -7.08 12.01 8.82
CA ASP A 14 -5.91 12.19 9.67
C ASP A 14 -4.75 11.28 9.23
N PHE A 15 -3.57 11.55 9.78
CA PHE A 15 -2.36 10.83 9.43
C PHE A 15 -2.47 9.33 9.74
N GLU A 16 -2.93 8.96 10.94
CA GLU A 16 -3.03 7.56 11.35
C GLU A 16 -3.92 6.76 10.39
N ARG A 17 -5.13 7.26 10.12
CA ARG A 17 -6.08 6.64 9.20
C ARG A 17 -5.55 6.61 7.76
N PHE A 18 -4.80 7.63 7.33
CA PHE A 18 -4.12 7.60 6.03
C PHE A 18 -3.12 6.44 5.94
N ILE A 19 -2.24 6.28 6.94
CA ILE A 19 -1.23 5.21 6.96
C ILE A 19 -1.89 3.83 7.03
N GLU A 20 -2.89 3.66 7.91
CA GLU A 20 -3.61 2.39 8.03
C GLU A 20 -4.33 1.99 6.74
N GLY A 21 -4.90 2.98 6.04
CA GLY A 21 -5.54 2.76 4.76
C GLY A 21 -4.59 2.29 3.65
N ASN A 22 -3.27 2.36 3.86
CA ASN A 22 -2.26 1.86 2.93
C ASN A 22 -1.75 0.44 3.28
N ILE A 23 -2.19 -0.14 4.40
CA ILE A 23 -1.84 -1.51 4.77
C ILE A 23 -2.76 -2.50 4.03
N SER A 24 -2.24 -3.10 2.96
CA SER A 24 -3.00 -4.08 2.17
C SER A 24 -3.46 -5.28 3.03
N ARG A 25 -4.73 -5.67 2.92
CA ARG A 25 -5.30 -6.84 3.60
C ARG A 25 -5.48 -8.00 2.61
N ARG A 26 -5.21 -9.23 3.04
CA ARG A 26 -5.49 -10.42 2.23
C ARG A 26 -6.98 -10.49 1.88
N ARG A 27 -7.28 -10.93 0.65
CA ARG A 27 -8.64 -11.11 0.11
C ARG A 27 -9.46 -9.81 -0.02
N VAL A 28 -8.89 -8.65 0.26
CA VAL A 28 -9.48 -7.35 -0.03
C VAL A 28 -8.81 -6.79 -1.29
N LEU A 29 -9.61 -6.35 -2.26
CA LEU A 29 -9.09 -5.73 -3.48
C LEU A 29 -8.37 -4.42 -3.13
N ARG A 30 -7.27 -4.10 -3.86
CA ARG A 30 -6.42 -2.92 -3.64
C ARG A 30 -7.21 -1.63 -3.40
N GLY A 31 -7.24 -1.14 -2.17
CA GLY A 31 -7.97 0.05 -1.73
C GLY A 31 -7.05 1.09 -1.10
N GLU A 32 -5.74 0.99 -1.35
CA GLU A 32 -4.76 1.79 -0.64
C GLU A 32 -4.98 3.29 -0.87
N LEU A 33 -5.03 4.06 0.23
CA LEU A 33 -5.33 5.50 0.18
C LEU A 33 -4.25 6.31 -0.55
N GLY A 34 -3.05 5.76 -0.73
CA GLY A 34 -2.00 6.32 -1.58
C GLY A 34 -2.36 6.34 -3.07
N PHE A 35 -3.39 5.62 -3.52
CA PHE A 35 -3.90 5.72 -4.89
C PHE A 35 -4.90 6.85 -5.11
N LEU A 36 -5.24 7.61 -4.06
CA LEU A 36 -6.06 8.81 -4.21
C LEU A 36 -5.38 9.80 -5.17
N LYS A 37 -6.20 10.57 -5.87
CA LYS A 37 -5.77 11.61 -6.80
C LYS A 37 -6.18 12.99 -6.26
N PRO A 38 -5.49 13.47 -5.20
CA PRO A 38 -5.79 14.77 -4.62
C PRO A 38 -5.40 15.89 -5.58
N VAL A 39 -6.11 17.02 -5.47
CA VAL A 39 -5.61 18.30 -5.96
C VAL A 39 -4.78 18.92 -4.85
N ILE A 40 -3.53 19.27 -5.14
CA ILE A 40 -2.54 19.67 -4.12
C ILE A 40 -2.19 21.15 -4.30
N SER A 41 -2.10 21.88 -3.18
CA SER A 41 -1.63 23.27 -3.17
C SER A 41 -0.14 23.34 -3.52
N ARG A 42 0.19 23.94 -4.67
CA ARG A 42 1.59 24.18 -5.07
C ARG A 42 2.35 24.98 -4.01
N ALA A 43 1.75 26.05 -3.49
CA ALA A 43 2.37 26.89 -2.46
C ALA A 43 2.64 26.13 -1.14
N PHE A 44 1.93 25.03 -0.86
CA PHE A 44 2.25 24.17 0.27
C PHE A 44 3.47 23.28 -0.03
N LEU A 45 3.53 22.69 -1.23
CA LEU A 45 4.68 21.89 -1.66
C LEU A 45 5.96 22.73 -1.62
N ASP A 46 5.95 23.92 -2.20
CA ASP A 46 7.11 24.81 -2.27
C ASP A 46 7.58 25.24 -0.87
N ARG A 47 6.66 25.66 0.00
CA ARG A 47 6.95 26.09 1.38
C ARG A 47 7.63 25.02 2.21
N HIS A 48 7.26 23.76 2.00
CA HIS A 48 7.78 22.62 2.77
C HIS A 48 8.87 21.84 2.02
N GLY A 49 9.25 22.26 0.81
CA GLY A 49 10.24 21.58 -0.03
C GLY A 49 9.84 20.15 -0.39
N LEU A 50 8.55 19.91 -0.68
CA LEU A 50 8.03 18.58 -0.95
C LEU A 50 8.08 18.28 -2.45
N SER A 51 8.79 17.22 -2.80
CA SER A 51 8.86 16.64 -4.13
C SER A 51 8.78 15.12 -4.04
N TYR A 52 8.49 14.46 -5.15
CA TYR A 52 8.62 13.00 -5.22
C TYR A 52 10.08 12.57 -4.99
N ASP A 53 10.28 11.50 -4.21
CA ASP A 53 11.57 10.82 -4.15
C ASP A 53 11.75 9.97 -5.41
N GLU A 54 12.65 10.36 -6.29
CA GLU A 54 12.94 9.66 -7.55
C GLU A 54 13.50 8.25 -7.34
N ASN A 55 14.00 7.93 -6.13
CA ASN A 55 14.40 6.58 -5.79
C ASN A 55 13.21 5.67 -5.49
N LEU A 56 12.03 6.22 -5.24
CA LEU A 56 10.84 5.47 -4.87
C LEU A 56 9.99 5.18 -6.12
N ARG A 57 10.05 3.93 -6.60
CA ARG A 57 9.22 3.44 -7.73
C ARG A 57 7.94 2.75 -7.30
N LEU A 58 7.75 2.59 -6.00
CA LEU A 58 6.62 1.94 -5.38
C LEU A 58 6.23 2.75 -4.15
N GLY A 59 5.04 3.34 -4.17
CA GLY A 59 4.52 4.11 -3.04
C GLY A 59 4.98 5.57 -3.03
N GLU A 60 5.39 6.09 -4.18
CA GLU A 60 5.77 7.48 -4.40
C GLU A 60 4.65 8.47 -4.02
N ASP A 61 3.41 8.19 -4.45
CA ASP A 61 2.23 8.99 -4.06
C ASP A 61 1.99 8.88 -2.55
N TYR A 62 2.10 7.67 -1.99
CA TYR A 62 1.91 7.42 -0.56
C TYR A 62 2.90 8.24 0.29
N GLU A 63 4.19 8.19 -0.07
CA GLU A 63 5.26 8.83 0.67
C GLU A 63 5.09 10.35 0.65
N LEU A 64 4.83 10.93 -0.54
CA LEU A 64 4.61 12.36 -0.70
C LEU A 64 3.41 12.83 0.14
N TYR A 65 2.30 12.09 0.11
CA TYR A 65 1.09 12.42 0.85
C TYR A 65 1.30 12.28 2.36
N ALA A 66 1.93 11.19 2.81
CA ALA A 66 2.28 11.01 4.21
C ALA A 66 3.16 12.17 4.69
N ARG A 67 4.22 12.49 3.96
CA ARG A 67 5.14 13.58 4.32
C ARG A 67 4.42 14.93 4.35
N ALA A 68 3.51 15.19 3.41
CA ALA A 68 2.69 16.40 3.43
C ALA A 68 1.81 16.48 4.68
N VAL A 69 1.08 15.42 5.02
CA VAL A 69 0.21 15.39 6.22
C VAL A 69 1.03 15.48 7.50
N ALA A 70 2.20 14.83 7.57
CA ALA A 70 3.14 14.97 8.69
C ALA A 70 3.67 16.41 8.86
N ARG A 71 3.68 17.21 7.78
CA ARG A 71 4.01 18.65 7.80
C ARG A 71 2.80 19.56 8.01
N GLY A 72 1.64 19.00 8.34
CA GLY A 72 0.43 19.76 8.66
C GLY A 72 -0.54 19.97 7.49
N ALA A 73 -0.38 19.27 6.37
CA ALA A 73 -1.38 19.30 5.31
C ALA A 73 -2.72 18.75 5.79
N ARG A 74 -3.81 19.43 5.44
CA ARG A 74 -5.18 18.96 5.70
C ARG A 74 -5.66 18.11 4.52
N PHE A 75 -5.62 16.80 4.67
CA PHE A 75 -6.08 15.88 3.63
C PHE A 75 -7.61 15.73 3.70
N LYS A 76 -8.33 16.24 2.71
CA LYS A 76 -9.79 16.06 2.58
C LYS A 76 -10.10 15.06 1.49
N ILE A 77 -10.92 14.06 1.80
CA ILE A 77 -11.45 13.11 0.81
C ILE A 77 -12.93 13.38 0.57
N ILE A 78 -13.37 13.08 -0.64
CA ILE A 78 -14.77 13.04 -1.06
C ILE A 78 -15.03 11.72 -1.79
N LYS A 79 -16.27 11.26 -1.79
CA LYS A 79 -16.68 9.99 -2.40
C LYS A 79 -17.24 10.15 -3.81
N THR A 80 -17.23 11.36 -4.37
CA THR A 80 -17.57 11.56 -5.77
C THR A 80 -16.55 10.89 -6.69
N CYS A 81 -17.03 10.31 -7.79
CA CYS A 81 -16.17 9.67 -8.79
C CYS A 81 -15.54 10.71 -9.73
N GLY A 82 -14.60 11.49 -9.22
CA GLY A 82 -13.88 12.51 -10.00
C GLY A 82 -12.72 11.99 -10.86
N TYR A 83 -12.35 10.71 -10.71
CA TYR A 83 -11.22 10.11 -11.43
C TYR A 83 -11.49 8.64 -11.78
N GLY A 84 -11.12 8.24 -13.00
CA GLY A 84 -11.18 6.86 -13.46
C GLY A 84 -9.78 6.34 -13.82
N ALA A 85 -9.45 5.13 -13.38
CA ALA A 85 -8.19 4.47 -13.71
C ALA A 85 -8.44 3.20 -14.53
N ILE A 86 -7.63 2.98 -15.56
CA ILE A 86 -7.63 1.73 -16.34
C ILE A 86 -6.55 0.81 -15.79
N VAL A 87 -6.94 -0.36 -15.32
CA VAL A 87 -6.01 -1.40 -14.86
C VAL A 87 -5.63 -2.28 -16.03
N ARG A 88 -4.33 -2.41 -16.28
CA ARG A 88 -3.78 -3.34 -17.27
C ARG A 88 -2.87 -4.35 -16.56
N ALA A 89 -2.95 -5.62 -16.97
CA ALA A 89 -2.21 -6.71 -16.34
C ALA A 89 -0.68 -6.52 -16.44
N ASP A 90 -0.22 -5.81 -17.46
CA ASP A 90 1.17 -5.51 -17.77
C ASP A 90 1.59 -4.09 -17.34
N SER A 91 0.75 -3.37 -16.59
CA SER A 91 1.09 -2.04 -16.08
C SER A 91 2.38 -2.05 -15.24
N LEU A 92 3.20 -1.02 -15.43
CA LEU A 92 4.45 -0.84 -14.67
C LEU A 92 4.19 -0.79 -13.16
N SER A 93 3.09 -0.19 -12.72
CA SER A 93 2.66 -0.13 -11.31
C SER A 93 2.26 -1.50 -10.74
N GLY A 94 2.01 -2.50 -11.58
CA GLY A 94 1.84 -3.90 -11.17
C GLY A 94 3.16 -4.65 -11.00
N ARG A 95 4.28 -4.12 -11.51
CA ARG A 95 5.60 -4.76 -11.54
C ARG A 95 6.61 -3.94 -10.72
N HIS A 96 6.76 -4.27 -9.45
CA HIS A 96 7.84 -3.73 -8.62
C HIS A 96 8.93 -4.79 -8.40
N ARG A 97 10.17 -4.34 -8.22
CA ARG A 97 11.32 -5.17 -7.83
C ARG A 97 11.34 -5.37 -6.32
N THR A 98 12.15 -6.32 -5.86
CA THR A 98 12.37 -6.55 -4.43
C THR A 98 12.98 -5.32 -3.76
N GLN A 99 13.90 -4.64 -4.44
CA GLN A 99 14.50 -3.40 -3.95
C GLN A 99 13.48 -2.27 -3.75
N ASP A 100 12.41 -2.22 -4.56
CA ASP A 100 11.40 -1.17 -4.44
C ASP A 100 10.58 -1.35 -3.14
N LEU A 101 10.33 -2.59 -2.69
CA LEU A 101 9.74 -2.86 -1.37
C LEU A 101 10.67 -2.42 -0.22
N LYS A 102 11.98 -2.67 -0.36
CA LYS A 102 12.96 -2.21 0.64
C LYS A 102 12.92 -0.70 0.78
N ARG A 103 12.93 0.04 -0.34
CA ARG A 103 12.91 1.51 -0.36
C ARG A 103 11.63 2.06 0.27
N LEU A 104 10.47 1.45 0.00
CA LEU A 104 9.21 1.87 0.62
C LEU A 104 9.22 1.68 2.14
N ALA A 105 9.73 0.54 2.64
CA ALA A 105 9.87 0.35 4.09
C ALA A 105 10.91 1.30 4.71
N ASP A 106 11.99 1.63 3.99
CA ASP A 106 12.97 2.62 4.45
C ASP A 106 12.36 4.04 4.47
N ALA A 107 11.42 4.36 3.57
CA ALA A 107 10.68 5.61 3.57
C ALA A 107 9.79 5.77 4.81
N ASP A 108 9.17 4.68 5.30
CA ASP A 108 8.42 4.70 6.57
C ASP A 108 9.33 5.03 7.76
N LEU A 109 10.55 4.51 7.78
CA LEU A 109 11.54 4.85 8.81
C LEU A 109 11.95 6.33 8.73
N ALA A 110 12.09 6.87 7.52
CA ALA A 110 12.37 8.30 7.32
C ALA A 110 11.18 9.19 7.76
N LEU A 111 9.94 8.74 7.58
CA LEU A 111 8.74 9.40 8.10
C LEU A 111 8.68 9.34 9.63
N LEU A 112 9.05 8.20 10.24
CA LEU A 112 9.13 8.04 11.70
C LEU A 112 10.18 8.97 12.34
N ALA A 113 11.24 9.30 11.60
CA ALA A 113 12.27 10.23 12.04
C ALA A 113 11.82 11.70 11.98
N LEU A 114 10.66 12.01 11.37
CA LEU A 114 10.06 13.34 11.47
C LEU A 114 9.66 13.62 12.92
N GLY A 115 10.14 14.72 13.47
CA GLY A 115 9.72 15.20 14.80
C GLY A 115 8.22 15.46 14.86
N ASN A 116 7.64 15.37 16.05
CA ASN A 116 6.27 15.80 16.38
C ASN A 116 5.10 14.94 15.87
N LEU A 117 5.33 13.70 15.44
CA LEU A 117 4.21 12.77 15.20
C LEU A 117 3.63 12.24 16.53
N PRO A 118 2.28 12.20 16.69
CA PRO A 118 1.65 11.53 17.82
C PRO A 118 2.02 10.04 17.89
N GLU A 119 1.97 9.42 19.08
CA GLU A 119 2.34 8.00 19.23
C GLU A 119 1.45 7.05 18.42
N GLY A 120 0.15 7.35 18.26
CA GLY A 120 -0.75 6.59 17.38
C GLY A 120 -0.28 6.58 15.91
N SER A 121 0.12 7.75 15.41
CA SER A 121 0.70 7.92 14.07
C SER A 121 2.01 7.16 13.90
N LYS A 122 2.90 7.21 14.91
CA LYS A 122 4.13 6.40 14.90
C LYS A 122 3.83 4.90 14.94
N ALA A 123 2.86 4.47 15.72
CA ALA A 123 2.44 3.08 15.78
C ALA A 123 1.91 2.60 14.42
N ALA A 124 1.10 3.41 13.73
CA ALA A 124 0.60 3.13 12.39
C ALA A 124 1.74 3.01 11.36
N LEU A 125 2.71 3.94 11.37
CA LEU A 125 3.90 3.85 10.51
C LEU A 125 4.71 2.59 10.79
N ARG A 126 4.97 2.23 12.05
CA ARG A 126 5.66 0.98 12.39
C ARG A 126 4.88 -0.26 11.92
N ARG A 127 3.54 -0.22 11.90
CA ARG A 127 2.73 -1.31 11.34
C ARG A 127 2.89 -1.39 9.83
N HIS A 128 2.84 -0.25 9.13
CA HIS A 128 3.03 -0.19 7.68
C HIS A 128 4.44 -0.62 7.28
N GLU A 129 5.48 -0.13 7.97
CA GLU A 129 6.88 -0.50 7.73
C GLU A 129 7.07 -2.01 7.83
N ARG A 130 6.63 -2.63 8.93
CA ARG A 130 6.74 -4.08 9.12
C ARG A 130 6.03 -4.85 8.03
N HIS A 131 4.83 -4.40 7.65
CA HIS A 131 4.06 -5.03 6.58
C HIS A 131 4.79 -5.00 5.23
N VAL A 132 5.36 -3.86 4.85
CA VAL A 132 6.14 -3.72 3.62
C VAL A 132 7.45 -4.51 3.72
N ARG A 133 8.13 -4.45 4.86
CA ARG A 133 9.39 -5.16 5.13
C ARG A 133 9.23 -6.68 5.07
N ASP A 134 8.12 -7.21 5.58
CA ASP A 134 7.82 -8.64 5.54
C ASP A 134 7.61 -9.12 4.10
N LYS A 135 6.94 -8.32 3.25
CA LYS A 135 6.86 -8.59 1.81
C LYS A 135 8.24 -8.58 1.15
N TYR A 136 9.08 -7.60 1.50
CA TYR A 136 10.47 -7.57 1.03
C TYR A 136 11.22 -8.85 1.42
N ARG A 137 11.14 -9.27 2.69
CA ARG A 137 11.85 -10.46 3.19
C ARG A 137 11.43 -11.73 2.47
N LEU A 138 10.12 -11.94 2.29
CA LEU A 138 9.59 -13.06 1.54
C LEU A 138 10.09 -13.05 0.09
N ARG A 139 10.01 -11.90 -0.58
CA ARG A 139 10.42 -11.82 -1.98
C ARG A 139 11.92 -11.99 -2.16
N ASN A 140 12.73 -11.39 -1.29
CA ASN A 140 14.18 -11.57 -1.29
C ASN A 140 14.58 -13.04 -1.05
N PHE A 141 13.86 -13.75 -0.17
CA PHE A 141 14.07 -15.20 -0.01
C PHE A 141 13.81 -15.98 -1.31
N LEU A 142 12.75 -15.63 -2.06
CA LEU A 142 12.45 -16.28 -3.34
C LEU A 142 13.49 -15.93 -4.42
N ASP A 143 13.95 -14.69 -4.47
CA ASP A 143 15.01 -14.25 -5.39
C ASP A 143 16.32 -14.97 -5.08
N VAL A 144 16.76 -15.00 -3.81
CA VAL A 144 17.96 -15.74 -3.38
C VAL A 144 17.85 -17.22 -3.71
N LYS A 145 16.66 -17.82 -3.52
CA LYS A 145 16.42 -19.22 -3.91
C LYS A 145 16.58 -19.42 -5.41
N ALA A 146 16.05 -18.51 -6.23
CA ALA A 146 16.10 -18.60 -7.69
C ALA A 146 17.52 -18.39 -8.23
N GLU A 147 18.29 -17.47 -7.64
CA GLU A 147 19.62 -17.08 -8.11
C GLU A 147 20.76 -17.94 -7.51
N ARG A 148 20.63 -18.38 -6.26
CA ARG A 148 21.72 -19.00 -5.47
C ARG A 148 21.33 -20.33 -4.80
N GLY A 149 20.14 -20.85 -5.11
CA GLY A 149 19.67 -22.15 -4.62
C GLY A 149 19.10 -22.15 -3.19
N LEU A 150 18.57 -23.31 -2.80
CA LEU A 150 17.82 -23.49 -1.55
C LEU A 150 18.67 -23.32 -0.28
N ALA A 151 19.94 -23.74 -0.29
CA ALA A 151 20.82 -23.61 0.88
C ALA A 151 21.03 -22.14 1.27
N SER A 152 21.34 -21.29 0.29
CA SER A 152 21.48 -19.84 0.47
C SER A 152 20.19 -19.18 0.98
N ALA A 153 19.05 -19.61 0.45
CA ALA A 153 17.74 -19.10 0.88
C ALA A 153 17.40 -19.51 2.32
N ALA A 154 17.70 -20.75 2.70
CA ALA A 154 17.53 -21.24 4.06
C ALA A 154 18.43 -20.49 5.04
N ALA A 155 19.70 -20.27 4.69
CA ALA A 155 20.62 -19.47 5.49
C ALA A 155 20.08 -18.04 5.71
N TYR A 156 19.57 -17.39 4.66
CA TYR A 156 18.92 -16.07 4.78
C TYR A 156 17.70 -16.08 5.70
N ALA A 157 16.83 -17.09 5.58
CA ALA A 157 15.64 -17.21 6.40
C ALA A 157 15.97 -17.44 7.88
N LEU A 158 16.98 -18.27 8.17
CA LEU A 158 17.39 -18.64 9.52
C LEU A 158 18.30 -17.61 10.19
N ALA A 159 18.86 -16.65 9.44
CA ALA A 159 19.72 -15.59 9.98
C ALA A 159 19.01 -14.70 11.02
N SER A 160 17.68 -14.61 11.03
CA SER A 160 16.93 -13.95 12.11
C SER A 160 15.48 -14.41 12.18
N GLN A 161 14.88 -14.35 13.37
CA GLN A 161 13.44 -14.59 13.55
C GLN A 161 12.59 -13.60 12.74
N SER A 162 13.06 -12.37 12.59
CA SER A 162 12.40 -11.34 11.79
C SER A 162 12.36 -11.69 10.30
N ASN A 163 13.26 -12.54 9.79
CA ASN A 163 13.19 -13.09 8.43
C ASN A 163 12.31 -14.35 8.40
N LEU A 164 12.55 -15.30 9.31
CA LEU A 164 11.93 -16.62 9.30
C LEU A 164 10.39 -16.55 9.36
N ILE A 165 9.84 -15.81 10.33
CA ILE A 165 8.39 -15.77 10.58
C ILE A 165 7.59 -15.29 9.36
N PRO A 166 7.89 -14.13 8.74
CA PRO A 166 7.13 -13.68 7.58
C PRO A 166 7.32 -14.57 6.35
N ILE A 167 8.51 -15.16 6.16
CA ILE A 167 8.76 -16.10 5.06
C ILE A 167 7.87 -17.33 5.21
N VAL A 168 7.90 -17.99 6.38
CA VAL A 168 7.10 -19.20 6.65
C VAL A 168 5.61 -18.90 6.52
N ARG A 169 5.13 -17.81 7.13
CA ARG A 169 3.71 -17.41 7.04
C ARG A 169 3.28 -17.08 5.60
N GLY A 170 4.17 -16.45 4.83
CA GLY A 170 3.95 -16.15 3.42
C GLY A 170 3.79 -17.42 2.60
N VAL A 171 4.80 -18.30 2.63
CA VAL A 171 4.82 -19.55 1.87
C VAL A 171 3.67 -20.48 2.27
N ALA A 172 3.40 -20.65 3.57
CA ALA A 172 2.34 -21.52 4.05
C ALA A 172 0.96 -21.07 3.53
N ALA A 173 0.71 -19.77 3.54
CA ALA A 173 -0.54 -19.22 3.05
C ALA A 173 -0.67 -19.32 1.52
N ASP A 174 0.41 -19.08 0.77
CA ASP A 174 0.38 -19.25 -0.69
C ASP A 174 0.09 -20.71 -1.08
N LYS A 175 0.64 -21.67 -0.31
CA LYS A 175 0.36 -23.11 -0.47
C LYS A 175 -1.09 -23.45 -0.10
N LEU A 176 -1.61 -22.89 0.99
CA LEU A 176 -3.01 -23.05 1.37
C LEU A 176 -3.96 -22.50 0.30
N ASP A 177 -3.70 -21.29 -0.22
CA ASP A 177 -4.50 -20.69 -1.29
C ASP A 177 -4.41 -21.50 -2.59
N ALA A 178 -3.25 -22.10 -2.90
CA ALA A 178 -3.12 -23.02 -4.03
C ALA A 178 -3.94 -24.31 -3.83
N LEU A 179 -3.96 -24.86 -2.62
CA LEU A 179 -4.73 -26.06 -2.28
C LEU A 179 -6.24 -25.78 -2.32
N LEU A 180 -6.70 -24.69 -1.72
CA LEU A 180 -8.11 -24.28 -1.75
C LEU A 180 -8.61 -24.03 -3.18
N ARG A 181 -7.76 -23.47 -4.07
CA ARG A 181 -8.07 -23.32 -5.50
C ARG A 181 -8.18 -24.65 -6.22
N ARG A 182 -7.27 -25.61 -5.94
CA ARG A 182 -7.31 -26.96 -6.52
C ARG A 182 -8.53 -27.75 -6.06
N ALA A 183 -8.95 -27.57 -4.81
CA ALA A 183 -10.13 -28.21 -4.24
C ALA A 183 -11.46 -27.57 -4.67
N GLY A 184 -11.45 -26.49 -5.46
CA GLY A 184 -12.67 -25.78 -5.87
C GLY A 184 -13.37 -24.99 -4.76
N ILE A 185 -12.77 -24.91 -3.56
CA ILE A 185 -13.32 -24.23 -2.38
C ILE A 185 -13.09 -22.71 -2.46
N ALA A 186 -12.00 -22.28 -3.11
CA ALA A 186 -11.73 -20.86 -3.29
C ALA A 186 -12.55 -20.28 -4.44
N ALA A 187 -13.51 -19.41 -4.12
CA ALA A 187 -14.20 -18.60 -5.11
C ALA A 187 -13.19 -17.76 -5.91
N LYS A 188 -13.27 -17.80 -7.25
CA LYS A 188 -12.57 -16.81 -8.09
C LYS A 188 -13.12 -15.44 -7.70
N GLN A 189 -12.25 -14.57 -7.19
CA GLN A 189 -12.63 -13.18 -6.92
C GLN A 189 -12.91 -12.52 -8.28
N GLN A 190 -14.18 -12.43 -8.67
CA GLN A 190 -14.58 -11.71 -9.87
C GLN A 190 -14.28 -10.23 -9.63
N VAL A 191 -13.33 -9.69 -10.39
CA VAL A 191 -13.10 -8.25 -10.39
C VAL A 191 -14.19 -7.63 -11.25
N PRO A 192 -15.11 -6.84 -10.69
CA PRO A 192 -16.15 -6.21 -11.49
C PRO A 192 -15.52 -5.27 -12.53
N PRO A 193 -16.17 -5.08 -13.69
CA PRO A 193 -15.66 -4.20 -14.75
C PRO A 193 -15.45 -2.76 -14.26
N MET A 194 -16.21 -2.33 -13.26
CA MET A 194 -16.01 -1.09 -12.53
C MET A 194 -15.85 -1.39 -11.04
N ARG A 195 -14.84 -0.77 -10.43
CA ARG A 195 -14.52 -0.90 -9.01
C ARG A 195 -14.21 0.47 -8.43
N PHE A 196 -14.76 0.75 -7.26
CA PHE A 196 -14.52 2.00 -6.53
C PHE A 196 -13.47 1.80 -5.46
N LEU A 197 -12.63 2.82 -5.24
CA LEU A 197 -11.59 2.79 -4.20
C LEU A 197 -12.20 2.86 -2.80
N LEU A 198 -13.30 3.58 -2.66
CA LEU A 198 -14.02 3.77 -1.40
C LEU A 198 -15.48 3.33 -1.56
N PRO A 199 -16.10 2.76 -0.51
CA PRO A 199 -17.53 2.49 -0.49
C PRO A 199 -18.30 3.82 -0.46
N ALA A 200 -19.27 3.97 -1.36
CA ALA A 200 -20.06 5.18 -1.53
C ALA A 200 -21.56 4.85 -1.54
N THR A 201 -22.36 5.81 -1.09
CA THR A 201 -23.82 5.71 -1.05
C THR A 201 -24.40 6.42 -2.27
N SER A 202 -25.39 5.81 -2.93
CA SER A 202 -26.19 6.53 -3.92
C SER A 202 -26.79 7.77 -3.26
N PRO A 203 -26.84 8.94 -3.94
CA PRO A 203 -27.56 10.07 -3.41
C PRO A 203 -29.01 9.62 -3.16
N ALA A 204 -29.58 10.02 -2.01
CA ALA A 204 -31.01 9.88 -1.83
C ALA A 204 -31.69 10.56 -3.02
N THR A 205 -32.65 9.90 -3.65
CA THR A 205 -33.54 10.52 -4.63
C THR A 205 -34.19 11.72 -3.93
N GLU A 206 -33.78 12.93 -4.32
CA GLU A 206 -34.54 14.16 -4.04
C GLU A 206 -35.89 14.12 -4.78
#